data_AF-A0A838HUC8-F1
#
_entry.id   AF-A0A838HUC8-F1
#
_cell.length_a   1.000
_cell.length_b   1.000
_cell.length_c   1.000
_cell.angle_alpha   90.00
_cell.angle_beta   90.00
_cell.angle_gamma   90.00
#
_symmetry.space_group_name_H-M   'P 1'
#
loop_
_entity.id
_entity.type
_entity.pdbx_description
1 polymer ?
#
loop_
_entity_poly.entity_id
_entity_poly.type
_entity_poly.pdbx_seq_one_letter_code
_entity_poly.pdbx_strand_id
1 'polypeptide(L)'
;MRDLPGPGRLGWWPAAAGMLAFSWVALVLPGRPVTLLVFLLLYGLAQLGAALVYGQAWFARGEALEAYSTVLGSMAPVTRDAAGRLALANPRTRLADSRPAPGLLGVAAVVIGANLFDAILESDAWHGLALGATQEVVGTAVLAACVLVTYAVAAAVVRRRGLVPALLPAAAGWAAAHHLVPVLLEWRALLPALPPPPPLPVLATASFGLLLAGHVAAVVVGHDRAVAGYGPVAAPGAQLEFRALLIVLLLAAVTLVFGRV
;
A
#
# COMPACT_ATOMS: atom_id res chain seq x y z
N MET A 1 -9.19 -12.83 28.85
CA MET A 1 -7.90 -13.02 28.15
C MET A 1 -6.94 -11.96 28.69
N ARG A 2 -5.72 -12.32 29.09
CA ARG A 2 -4.75 -11.34 29.61
C ARG A 2 -4.33 -10.41 28.46
N ASP A 3 -4.42 -9.11 28.66
CA ASP A 3 -3.86 -8.09 27.78
C ASP A 3 -2.33 -8.19 27.83
N LEU A 4 -1.77 -9.02 26.95
CA LEU A 4 -0.33 -9.02 26.71
C LEU A 4 0.03 -7.65 26.13
N PRO A 5 1.14 -7.04 26.55
CA PRO A 5 1.58 -5.77 25.99
C PRO A 5 1.77 -5.97 24.49
N GLY A 6 0.96 -5.28 23.69
CA GLY A 6 1.08 -5.30 22.24
C GLY A 6 2.50 -4.90 21.80
N PRO A 7 2.87 -5.08 20.53
CA PRO A 7 4.23 -4.85 20.02
C PRO A 7 4.58 -3.35 19.92
N GLY A 8 4.42 -2.59 21.00
CA GLY A 8 4.42 -1.13 21.03
C GLY A 8 5.73 -0.50 20.55
N ARG A 9 6.86 -1.18 20.72
CA ARG A 9 8.17 -0.74 20.19
C ARG A 9 8.38 -1.09 18.71
N LEU A 10 7.76 -2.16 18.21
CA LEU A 10 7.88 -2.58 16.82
C LEU A 10 6.97 -1.78 15.88
N GLY A 11 5.81 -1.32 16.39
CA GLY A 11 4.85 -0.56 15.60
C GLY A 11 4.41 -1.35 14.37
N TRP A 12 4.52 -0.72 13.19
CA TRP A 12 4.15 -1.27 11.89
C TRP A 12 5.33 -1.89 11.11
N TRP A 13 6.53 -1.93 11.70
CA TRP A 13 7.69 -2.51 11.01
C TRP A 13 7.51 -3.98 10.63
N PRO A 14 6.92 -4.85 11.47
CA PRO A 14 6.70 -6.24 11.06
C PRO A 14 5.72 -6.36 9.89
N ALA A 15 4.67 -5.52 9.86
CA ALA A 15 3.77 -5.46 8.71
C ALA A 15 4.50 -4.97 7.44
N ALA A 16 5.35 -3.95 7.53
CA ALA A 16 6.16 -3.50 6.40
C ALA A 16 7.10 -4.60 5.87
N ALA A 17 7.75 -5.34 6.78
CA ALA A 17 8.61 -6.46 6.42
C ALA A 17 7.81 -7.61 5.77
N GLY A 18 6.64 -7.94 6.31
CA GLY A 18 5.74 -8.93 5.74
C GLY A 18 5.26 -8.53 4.34
N MET A 19 4.82 -7.28 4.16
CA MET A 19 4.45 -6.73 2.85
C MET A 19 5.61 -6.83 1.85
N LEU A 20 6.84 -6.48 2.26
CA LEU A 20 8.01 -6.59 1.39
C LEU A 20 8.29 -8.03 1.00
N ALA A 21 8.15 -8.97 1.93
CA ALA A 21 8.31 -10.40 1.66
C ALA A 21 7.25 -10.91 0.67
N PHE A 22 5.99 -10.50 0.83
CA PHE A 22 4.93 -10.79 -0.15
C PHE A 22 5.26 -10.21 -1.53
N SER A 23 5.64 -8.93 -1.61
CA SER A 23 6.03 -8.29 -2.87
C SER A 23 7.23 -8.96 -3.51
N TRP A 24 8.22 -9.40 -2.73
CA TRP A 24 9.38 -10.11 -3.25
C TRP A 24 9.01 -11.46 -3.84
N VAL A 25 8.21 -12.28 -3.14
CA VAL A 25 7.75 -13.58 -3.66
C VAL A 25 6.89 -13.37 -4.91
N ALA A 26 5.99 -12.39 -4.91
CA ALA A 26 5.09 -12.14 -6.02
C ALA A 26 5.81 -11.62 -7.28
N LEU A 27 6.76 -10.69 -7.11
CA LEU A 27 7.37 -9.96 -8.22
C LEU A 27 8.70 -10.56 -8.68
N VAL A 28 9.51 -11.09 -7.77
CA VAL A 28 10.85 -11.62 -8.10
C VAL A 28 10.81 -13.13 -8.40
N LEU A 29 9.89 -13.86 -7.75
CA LEU A 29 9.76 -15.31 -7.90
C LEU A 29 8.40 -15.76 -8.51
N PRO A 30 7.93 -15.12 -9.60
CA PRO A 30 6.61 -15.40 -10.15
C PRO A 30 6.50 -16.84 -10.67
N GLY A 31 5.29 -17.40 -10.62
CA GLY A 31 4.99 -18.71 -11.22
C GLY A 31 5.57 -19.93 -10.48
N ARG A 32 5.99 -19.78 -9.22
CA ARG A 32 6.56 -20.87 -8.39
C ARG A 32 5.58 -21.32 -7.30
N PRO A 33 4.64 -22.25 -7.58
CA PRO A 33 3.58 -22.61 -6.64
C PRO A 33 4.11 -23.24 -5.34
N VAL A 34 5.19 -24.05 -5.42
CA VAL A 34 5.81 -24.65 -4.22
C VAL A 34 6.48 -23.57 -3.36
N THR A 35 7.19 -22.62 -3.96
CA THR A 35 7.79 -21.48 -3.24
C THR A 35 6.72 -20.64 -2.55
N LEU A 36 5.63 -20.33 -3.26
CA LEU A 36 4.49 -19.61 -2.69
C LEU A 36 3.86 -20.38 -1.53
N LEU A 37 3.62 -21.68 -1.67
CA LEU A 37 3.08 -22.53 -0.61
C LEU A 37 3.97 -22.52 0.62
N VAL A 38 5.28 -22.78 0.45
CA VAL A 38 6.25 -22.78 1.55
C VAL A 38 6.30 -21.42 2.23
N PHE A 39 6.31 -20.34 1.44
CA PHE A 39 6.27 -18.97 1.97
C PHE A 39 5.00 -18.72 2.80
N LEU A 40 3.82 -19.06 2.30
CA LEU A 40 2.56 -18.88 3.01
C LEU A 40 2.50 -19.70 4.30
N LEU A 41 3.02 -20.93 4.29
CA LEU A 41 3.12 -21.78 5.48
C LEU A 41 4.06 -21.16 6.53
N LEU A 42 5.28 -20.76 6.13
CA LEU A 42 6.24 -20.14 7.03
C LEU A 42 5.72 -18.80 7.57
N TYR A 43 5.07 -18.00 6.73
CA TYR A 43 4.43 -16.75 7.13
C TYR A 43 3.32 -17.03 8.15
N GLY A 44 2.43 -17.98 7.88
CA GLY A 44 1.36 -18.37 8.80
C GLY A 44 1.90 -18.85 10.15
N LEU A 45 2.93 -19.69 10.15
CA LEU A 45 3.60 -20.15 11.37
C LEU A 45 4.24 -18.99 12.14
N ALA A 46 4.87 -18.04 11.44
CA ALA A 46 5.42 -16.84 12.07
C ALA A 46 4.34 -15.98 12.73
N GLN A 47 3.18 -15.80 12.07
CA GLN A 47 2.06 -15.04 12.64
C GLN A 47 1.40 -15.76 13.82
N LEU A 48 1.27 -17.09 13.77
CA LEU A 48 0.82 -17.88 14.91
C LEU A 48 1.81 -17.78 16.08
N GLY A 49 3.11 -17.91 15.82
CA GLY A 49 4.15 -17.73 16.85
C GLY A 49 4.10 -16.34 17.49
N ALA A 50 3.95 -15.28 16.69
CA ALA A 50 3.82 -13.92 17.20
C ALA A 50 2.53 -13.72 18.01
N ALA A 51 1.42 -14.32 17.58
CA ALA A 51 0.16 -14.30 18.32
C ALA A 51 0.24 -15.05 19.66
N LEU A 52 1.05 -16.12 19.77
CA LEU A 52 1.31 -16.80 21.04
C LEU A 52 2.09 -15.92 22.03
N VAL A 53 2.96 -15.03 21.54
CA VAL A 53 3.78 -14.13 22.38
C VAL A 53 3.06 -12.83 22.74
N TYR A 54 2.38 -12.21 21.77
CA TYR A 54 1.78 -10.87 21.91
C TYR A 54 0.25 -10.87 21.96
N GLY A 55 -0.39 -12.03 21.83
CA GLY A 55 -1.85 -12.16 21.75
C GLY A 55 -2.45 -11.57 20.47
N GLN A 56 -3.76 -11.34 20.49
CA GLN A 56 -4.49 -10.76 19.34
C GLN A 56 -4.01 -9.35 18.97
N ALA A 57 -3.39 -8.63 19.90
CA ALA A 57 -2.83 -7.31 19.67
C ALA A 57 -1.71 -7.30 18.62
N TRP A 58 -1.10 -8.45 18.32
CA TRP A 58 -0.15 -8.60 17.22
C TRP A 58 -0.75 -8.19 15.89
N PHE A 59 -1.93 -8.73 15.56
CA PHE A 59 -2.54 -8.59 14.24
C PHE A 59 -2.80 -7.12 13.90
N ALA A 60 -3.16 -6.30 14.88
CA ALA A 60 -3.46 -4.89 14.67
C ALA A 60 -2.34 -4.07 13.99
N ARG A 61 -1.07 -4.50 14.09
CA ARG A 61 0.07 -3.77 13.50
C ARG A 61 1.21 -4.63 12.95
N GLY A 62 1.26 -5.92 13.31
CA GLY A 62 2.34 -6.83 12.94
C GLY A 62 2.05 -7.72 11.74
N GLU A 63 0.76 -7.93 11.42
CA GLU A 63 0.34 -8.76 10.29
C GLU A 63 0.13 -7.88 9.05
N ALA A 64 0.73 -8.28 7.92
CA ALA A 64 0.81 -7.46 6.72
C ALA A 64 -0.57 -7.25 6.04
N LEU A 65 -1.40 -8.29 5.98
CA LEU A 65 -2.71 -8.23 5.35
C LEU A 65 -3.70 -7.40 6.18
N GLU A 66 -3.66 -7.52 7.50
CA GLU A 66 -4.45 -6.76 8.48
C GLU A 66 -4.01 -5.30 8.47
N ALA A 67 -2.70 -5.02 8.40
CA ALA A 67 -2.18 -3.67 8.23
C ALA A 67 -2.68 -3.04 6.92
N TYR A 68 -2.62 -3.77 5.80
CA TYR A 68 -3.15 -3.32 4.51
C TYR A 68 -4.67 -3.08 4.59
N SER A 69 -5.40 -4.02 5.16
CA SER A 69 -6.85 -3.97 5.32
C SER A 69 -7.29 -2.86 6.26
N THR A 70 -6.50 -2.52 7.27
CA THR A 70 -6.72 -1.38 8.15
C THR A 70 -6.58 -0.06 7.38
N VAL A 71 -5.56 0.05 6.52
CA VAL A 71 -5.38 1.20 5.64
C VAL A 71 -6.56 1.35 4.70
N LEU A 72 -6.95 0.28 3.99
CA LEU A 72 -8.12 0.29 3.12
C LEU A 72 -9.41 0.60 3.89
N GLY A 73 -9.60 -0.06 5.03
CA GLY A 73 -10.74 0.06 5.91
C GLY A 73 -10.91 1.45 6.48
N SER A 74 -9.83 2.24 6.63
CA SER A 74 -9.89 3.65 7.05
C SER A 74 -10.53 4.56 6.01
N MET A 75 -10.52 4.16 4.73
CA MET A 75 -11.12 4.88 3.62
C MET A 75 -12.58 4.47 3.34
N ALA A 76 -13.07 3.40 3.97
CA ALA A 76 -14.43 2.92 3.76
C ALA A 76 -15.50 3.94 4.23
N PRO A 77 -16.63 4.09 3.53
CA PRO A 77 -17.75 4.93 4.00
C PRO A 77 -18.61 4.23 5.06
N VAL A 78 -18.46 2.91 5.21
CA VAL A 78 -19.20 2.08 6.16
C VAL A 78 -18.25 1.57 7.24
N THR A 79 -18.68 1.69 8.50
CA THR A 79 -17.96 1.21 9.67
C THR A 79 -18.90 0.49 10.63
N ARG A 80 -18.38 0.08 11.79
CA ARG A 80 -19.17 -0.41 12.91
C ARG A 80 -19.02 0.54 14.11
N ASP A 81 -20.13 0.85 14.77
CA ASP A 81 -20.11 1.61 16.03
C ASP A 81 -19.57 0.76 17.19
N ALA A 82 -19.43 1.35 18.37
CA ALA A 82 -18.97 0.64 19.58
C ALA A 82 -19.88 -0.53 19.99
N ALA A 83 -21.14 -0.57 19.51
CA ALA A 83 -22.09 -1.65 19.71
C ALA A 83 -22.07 -2.69 18.57
N GLY A 84 -21.16 -2.55 17.59
CA GLY A 84 -21.01 -3.47 16.47
C GLY A 84 -22.01 -3.27 15.32
N ARG A 85 -22.86 -2.24 15.37
CA ARG A 85 -23.88 -1.97 14.34
C ARG A 85 -23.26 -1.23 13.17
N LEU A 86 -23.76 -1.47 11.96
CA LEU A 86 -23.32 -0.74 10.76
C LEU A 86 -23.64 0.76 10.92
N ALA A 87 -22.64 1.60 10.68
CA ALA A 87 -22.74 3.04 10.72
C ALA A 87 -22.03 3.66 9.52
N LEU A 88 -22.51 4.81 9.07
CA LEU A 88 -21.80 5.61 8.08
C LEU A 88 -20.66 6.34 8.78
N ALA A 89 -19.47 6.30 8.19
CA ALA A 89 -18.31 7.04 8.64
C ALA A 89 -17.85 7.98 7.54
N ASN A 90 -17.43 9.19 7.92
CA ASN A 90 -16.75 10.08 7.00
C ASN A 90 -15.28 9.61 6.85
N PRO A 91 -14.84 9.15 5.67
CA PRO A 91 -13.47 8.70 5.45
C PRO A 91 -12.44 9.80 5.76
N ARG A 92 -12.79 11.05 5.50
CA ARG A 92 -11.93 12.22 5.76
C ARG A 92 -11.54 12.30 7.24
N THR A 93 -12.53 12.23 8.14
CA THR A 93 -12.31 12.34 9.57
C THR A 93 -11.43 11.19 10.08
N ARG A 94 -11.71 9.96 9.63
CA ARG A 94 -10.95 8.78 10.06
C ARG A 94 -9.50 8.81 9.58
N LEU A 95 -9.26 9.25 8.35
CA LEU A 95 -7.91 9.42 7.83
C LEU A 95 -7.16 10.58 8.51
N ALA A 96 -7.86 11.67 8.86
CA ALA A 96 -7.31 12.78 9.63
C ALA A 96 -7.01 12.39 11.10
N ASP A 97 -7.66 11.36 11.63
CA ASP A 97 -7.39 10.85 12.99
C ASP A 97 -6.28 9.80 13.03
N SER A 98 -5.85 9.28 11.87
CA SER A 98 -4.74 8.31 11.77
C SER A 98 -3.45 8.84 12.38
N ARG A 99 -3.03 8.28 13.51
CA ARG A 99 -1.84 8.74 14.22
C ARG A 99 -0.57 8.26 13.54
N PRO A 100 0.47 9.11 13.42
CA PRO A 100 1.81 8.64 13.07
C PRO A 100 2.27 7.54 14.03
N ALA A 101 2.81 6.46 13.50
CA ALA A 101 3.32 5.34 14.27
C ALA A 101 4.66 4.85 13.69
N PRO A 102 5.56 4.29 14.53
CA PRO A 102 6.79 3.67 14.04
C PRO A 102 6.47 2.65 12.94
N GLY A 103 7.24 2.65 11.85
CA GLY A 103 7.07 1.72 10.73
C GLY A 103 5.97 2.08 9.71
N LEU A 104 5.07 3.03 10.00
CA LEU A 104 3.99 3.38 9.06
C LEU A 104 4.51 3.94 7.73
N LEU A 105 5.61 4.70 7.81
CA LEU A 105 6.32 5.17 6.62
C LEU A 105 6.95 4.00 5.84
N GLY A 106 7.42 2.97 6.54
CA GLY A 106 7.93 1.74 5.93
C GLY A 106 6.84 1.03 5.13
N VAL A 107 5.63 0.90 5.70
CA VAL A 107 4.45 0.35 5.00
C VAL A 107 4.15 1.14 3.73
N ALA A 108 4.04 2.47 3.82
CA ALA A 108 3.78 3.31 2.66
C ALA A 108 4.89 3.17 1.59
N ALA A 109 6.15 3.14 2.01
CA ALA A 109 7.29 2.99 1.11
C ALA A 109 7.34 1.62 0.42
N VAL A 110 6.97 0.55 1.12
CA VAL A 110 6.89 -0.80 0.53
C VAL A 110 5.77 -0.85 -0.50
N VAL A 111 4.56 -0.36 -0.19
CA VAL A 111 3.44 -0.38 -1.15
C VAL A 111 3.77 0.43 -2.40
N ILE A 112 4.25 1.68 -2.23
CA ILE A 112 4.59 2.55 -3.36
C ILE A 112 5.81 2.01 -4.13
N GLY A 113 6.85 1.57 -3.43
CA GLY A 113 8.09 1.07 -4.04
C GLY A 113 7.90 -0.26 -4.77
N ALA A 114 7.07 -1.17 -4.24
CA ALA A 114 6.73 -2.42 -4.90
C ALA A 114 5.91 -2.18 -6.18
N ASN A 115 4.94 -1.26 -6.17
CA ASN A 115 4.21 -0.89 -7.38
C ASN A 115 5.11 -0.21 -8.43
N LEU A 116 6.09 0.59 -7.99
CA LEU A 116 7.10 1.15 -8.89
C LEU A 116 7.94 0.03 -9.53
N PHE A 117 8.37 -0.95 -8.73
CA PHE A 117 9.13 -2.08 -9.24
C PHE A 117 8.31 -2.96 -10.20
N ASP A 118 7.06 -3.26 -9.86
CA ASP A 118 6.14 -4.01 -10.72
C ASP A 118 6.00 -3.34 -12.09
N ALA A 119 5.83 -2.02 -12.10
CA ALA A 119 5.75 -1.29 -13.35
C ALA A 119 7.08 -1.25 -14.14
N ILE A 120 8.23 -1.31 -13.46
CA ILE A 120 9.54 -1.51 -14.12
C ILE A 120 9.59 -2.90 -14.76
N LEU A 121 9.17 -3.95 -14.05
CA LEU A 121 9.15 -5.32 -14.56
C LEU A 121 8.35 -5.44 -15.86
N GLU A 122 7.24 -4.71 -15.96
CA GLU A 122 6.39 -4.71 -17.14
C GLU A 122 6.93 -3.85 -18.31
N SER A 123 8.04 -3.12 -18.14
CA SER A 123 8.56 -2.20 -19.18
C SER A 123 9.34 -2.93 -20.29
N ASP A 124 9.28 -2.42 -21.51
CA ASP A 124 10.10 -2.95 -22.63
C ASP A 124 11.60 -2.91 -22.33
N ALA A 125 12.05 -1.87 -21.60
CA ALA A 125 13.42 -1.74 -21.16
C ALA A 125 13.86 -2.91 -20.28
N TRP A 126 13.02 -3.34 -19.33
CA TRP A 126 13.30 -4.50 -18.50
C TRP A 126 13.35 -5.80 -19.30
N HIS A 127 12.36 -6.02 -20.17
CA HIS A 127 12.31 -7.19 -21.05
C HIS A 127 13.52 -7.27 -22.00
N GLY A 128 14.06 -6.12 -22.43
CA GLY A 128 15.23 -6.04 -23.31
C GLY A 128 16.56 -6.39 -22.64
N LEU A 129 16.65 -6.44 -21.30
CA LEU A 129 17.91 -6.68 -20.58
C LEU A 129 18.44 -8.12 -20.67
N ALA A 130 17.62 -9.07 -21.14
CA ALA A 130 18.00 -10.48 -21.31
C ALA A 130 18.76 -11.10 -20.10
N LEU A 131 18.27 -10.83 -18.88
CA LEU A 131 18.98 -11.12 -17.62
C LEU A 131 19.20 -12.62 -17.34
N GLY A 132 18.37 -13.50 -17.93
CA GLY A 132 18.51 -14.95 -17.78
C GLY A 132 18.60 -15.39 -16.31
N ALA A 133 19.67 -16.10 -15.96
CA ALA A 133 19.88 -16.64 -14.61
C ALA A 133 20.09 -15.56 -13.52
N THR A 134 20.43 -14.31 -13.88
CA THR A 134 20.65 -13.23 -12.89
C THR A 134 19.39 -12.43 -12.57
N GLN A 135 18.27 -12.72 -13.25
CA GLN A 135 17.02 -11.96 -13.11
C GLN A 135 16.53 -11.87 -11.66
N GLU A 136 16.67 -12.93 -10.86
CA GLU A 136 16.26 -12.92 -9.45
C GLU A 136 17.13 -11.98 -8.60
N VAL A 137 18.44 -11.98 -8.84
CA VAL A 137 19.39 -11.13 -8.10
C VAL A 137 19.17 -9.66 -8.46
N VAL A 138 19.07 -9.37 -9.76
CA VAL A 138 18.82 -8.02 -10.26
C VAL A 138 17.44 -7.52 -9.81
N GLY A 139 16.40 -8.35 -9.94
CA GLY A 139 15.05 -8.02 -9.48
C GLY A 139 14.99 -7.73 -7.98
N THR A 140 15.68 -8.54 -7.16
CA THR A 140 15.79 -8.28 -5.72
C THR A 140 16.47 -6.95 -5.42
N ALA A 141 17.57 -6.64 -6.11
CA ALA A 141 18.31 -5.39 -5.92
C ALA A 141 17.47 -4.17 -6.35
N VAL A 142 16.76 -4.26 -7.47
CA VAL A 142 15.91 -3.17 -7.98
C VAL A 142 14.69 -2.97 -7.08
N LEU A 143 14.02 -4.02 -6.62
CA LEU A 143 12.92 -3.92 -5.64
C LEU A 143 13.40 -3.21 -4.37
N ALA A 144 14.54 -3.64 -3.82
CA ALA A 144 15.13 -3.01 -2.64
C ALA A 144 15.45 -1.53 -2.90
N ALA A 145 16.02 -1.20 -4.06
CA ALA A 145 16.31 0.17 -4.45
C ALA A 145 15.03 1.02 -4.54
N CYS A 146 13.97 0.53 -5.20
CA CYS A 146 12.68 1.23 -5.28
C CYS A 146 12.13 1.55 -3.88
N VAL A 147 12.06 0.55 -3.00
CA VAL A 147 11.54 0.73 -1.63
C VAL A 147 12.42 1.69 -0.81
N LEU A 148 13.74 1.57 -0.88
CA LEU A 148 14.67 2.42 -0.15
C LEU A 148 14.64 3.87 -0.64
N VAL A 149 14.60 4.10 -1.95
CA VAL A 149 14.51 5.44 -2.55
C VAL A 149 13.18 6.08 -2.17
N THR A 150 12.06 5.36 -2.32
CA THR A 150 10.74 5.84 -1.91
C THR A 150 10.73 6.18 -0.42
N TYR A 151 11.28 5.32 0.43
CA TYR A 151 11.40 5.57 1.86
C TYR A 151 12.22 6.82 2.16
N ALA A 152 13.39 6.98 1.53
CA ALA A 152 14.28 8.12 1.74
C ALA A 152 13.62 9.45 1.33
N VAL A 153 13.03 9.49 0.14
CA VAL A 153 12.32 10.67 -0.39
C VAL A 153 11.13 11.02 0.51
N ALA A 154 10.28 10.05 0.82
CA ALA A 154 9.14 10.27 1.71
C ALA A 154 9.60 10.67 3.13
N ALA A 155 10.66 10.08 3.66
CA ALA A 155 11.22 10.45 4.96
C ALA A 155 11.73 11.89 4.99
N ALA A 156 12.29 12.40 3.88
CA ALA A 156 12.73 13.79 3.77
C ALA A 156 11.53 14.75 3.74
N VAL A 157 10.48 14.40 2.99
CA VAL A 157 9.33 15.29 2.73
C VAL A 157 8.29 15.28 3.86
N VAL A 158 7.86 14.09 4.32
CA VAL A 158 6.67 13.96 5.17
C VAL A 158 6.95 13.67 6.64
N ARG A 159 8.10 13.07 6.97
CA ARG A 159 8.37 12.59 8.35
C ARG A 159 8.50 13.71 9.35
N ARG A 160 9.28 14.76 9.03
CA ARG A 160 9.45 15.94 9.89
C ARG A 160 8.16 16.76 10.03
N ARG A 161 7.20 16.56 9.13
CA ARG A 161 5.96 17.31 9.06
C ARG A 161 4.73 16.56 9.58
N GLY A 162 4.90 15.33 10.05
CA GLY A 162 3.79 14.49 10.53
C GLY A 162 2.78 14.10 9.45
N LEU A 163 3.16 14.18 8.16
CA LEU A 163 2.27 13.95 7.02
C LEU A 163 2.29 12.50 6.49
N VAL A 164 3.00 11.59 7.18
CA VAL A 164 3.11 10.17 6.78
C VAL A 164 1.75 9.52 6.48
N PRO A 165 0.71 9.67 7.33
CA PRO A 165 -0.59 9.05 7.06
C PRO A 165 -1.24 9.51 5.76
N ALA A 166 -0.90 10.70 5.26
CA ALA A 166 -1.45 11.25 4.03
C ALA A 166 -0.93 10.55 2.76
N LEU A 167 0.13 9.74 2.85
CA LEU A 167 0.61 8.92 1.73
C LEU A 167 -0.22 7.65 1.52
N LEU A 168 -0.90 7.18 2.57
CA LEU A 168 -1.61 5.90 2.55
C LEU A 168 -2.77 5.86 1.53
N PRO A 169 -3.62 6.90 1.41
CA PRO A 169 -4.69 6.88 0.41
C PRO A 169 -4.17 6.89 -1.03
N ALA A 170 -3.07 7.60 -1.30
CA ALA A 170 -2.46 7.60 -2.63
C ALA A 170 -1.87 6.22 -2.97
N ALA A 171 -1.15 5.61 -2.03
CA ALA A 171 -0.59 4.27 -2.19
C ALA A 171 -1.68 3.23 -2.45
N ALA A 172 -2.76 3.28 -1.66
CA ALA A 172 -3.88 2.37 -1.80
C ALA A 172 -4.69 2.59 -3.09
N GLY A 173 -4.92 3.85 -3.48
CA GLY A 173 -5.58 4.17 -4.74
C GLY A 173 -4.78 3.69 -5.95
N TRP A 174 -3.46 3.83 -5.92
CA TRP A 174 -2.59 3.28 -6.97
C TRP A 174 -2.66 1.75 -7.00
N ALA A 175 -2.45 1.07 -5.87
CA ALA A 175 -2.52 -0.39 -5.81
C ALA A 175 -3.88 -0.92 -6.32
N ALA A 176 -4.99 -0.28 -5.91
CA ALA A 176 -6.32 -0.64 -6.37
C ALA A 176 -6.50 -0.41 -7.88
N ALA A 177 -6.03 0.73 -8.40
CA ALA A 177 -6.12 1.05 -9.83
C ALA A 177 -5.32 0.08 -10.70
N HIS A 178 -4.10 -0.25 -10.28
CA HIS A 178 -3.17 -1.11 -11.00
C HIS A 178 -3.64 -2.57 -11.02
N HIS A 179 -4.11 -3.09 -9.89
CA HIS A 179 -4.51 -4.50 -9.78
C HIS A 179 -5.98 -4.77 -10.12
N LEU A 180 -6.81 -3.75 -10.38
CA LEU A 180 -8.23 -3.94 -10.73
C LEU A 180 -8.38 -4.84 -11.97
N VAL A 181 -7.67 -4.53 -13.05
CA VAL A 181 -7.81 -5.25 -14.32
C VAL A 181 -7.27 -6.69 -14.22
N PRO A 182 -6.04 -6.94 -13.74
CA PRO A 182 -5.53 -8.30 -13.58
C PRO A 182 -6.45 -9.17 -12.71
N VAL A 183 -6.89 -8.66 -11.55
CA VAL A 183 -7.82 -9.38 -10.67
C VAL A 183 -9.11 -9.71 -11.41
N LEU A 184 -9.69 -8.73 -12.13
CA LEU A 184 -10.94 -8.92 -12.86
C LEU A 184 -10.87 -9.92 -14.03
N LEU A 185 -9.70 -10.04 -14.66
CA LEU A 185 -9.47 -10.99 -15.74
C LEU A 185 -9.15 -12.39 -15.20
N GLU A 186 -8.38 -12.48 -14.13
CA GLU A 186 -7.96 -13.75 -13.53
C GLU A 186 -9.07 -14.45 -12.76
N TRP A 187 -9.93 -13.73 -12.03
CA TRP A 187 -11.00 -14.38 -11.26
C TRP A 187 -11.98 -15.14 -12.18
N ARG A 188 -12.18 -14.68 -13.42
CA ARG A 188 -13.01 -15.37 -14.42
C ARG A 188 -12.49 -16.78 -14.72
N ALA A 189 -11.17 -16.97 -14.71
CA ALA A 189 -10.57 -18.30 -14.91
C ALA A 189 -10.89 -19.25 -13.75
N LEU A 190 -11.05 -18.70 -12.53
CA LEU A 190 -11.36 -19.45 -11.32
C LEU A 190 -12.87 -19.68 -11.13
N LEU A 191 -13.71 -18.74 -11.58
CA LEU A 191 -15.17 -18.75 -11.37
C LEU A 191 -15.91 -18.50 -12.69
N PRO A 192 -15.87 -19.43 -13.65
CA PRO A 192 -16.42 -19.23 -15.00
C PRO A 192 -17.95 -19.04 -15.04
N ALA A 193 -18.65 -19.34 -13.94
CA ALA A 193 -20.11 -19.23 -13.83
C ALA A 193 -20.62 -17.79 -13.58
N LEU A 194 -19.76 -16.86 -13.18
CA LEU A 194 -20.13 -15.47 -12.95
C LEU A 194 -20.12 -14.67 -14.27
N PRO A 195 -20.81 -13.51 -14.34
CA PRO A 195 -20.87 -12.69 -15.55
C PRO A 195 -19.48 -12.23 -16.02
N PRO A 196 -19.27 -12.03 -17.34
CA PRO A 196 -17.99 -11.56 -17.85
C PRO A 196 -17.61 -10.20 -17.24
N PRO A 197 -16.30 -9.91 -17.12
CA PRO A 197 -15.86 -8.61 -16.62
C PRO A 197 -16.35 -7.48 -17.56
N PRO A 198 -16.53 -6.26 -17.03
CA PRO A 198 -16.84 -5.10 -17.85
C PRO A 198 -15.83 -4.88 -18.99
N PRO A 199 -16.23 -4.22 -20.09
CA PRO A 199 -15.32 -3.88 -21.19
C PRO A 199 -14.08 -3.10 -20.71
N LEU A 200 -12.94 -3.28 -21.38
CA LEU A 200 -11.68 -2.61 -21.03
C LEU A 200 -11.79 -1.08 -20.84
N PRO A 201 -12.53 -0.32 -21.67
CA PRO A 201 -12.68 1.13 -21.43
C PRO A 201 -13.38 1.45 -20.10
N VAL A 202 -14.33 0.62 -19.67
CA VAL A 202 -15.02 0.78 -18.37
C VAL A 202 -14.05 0.49 -17.23
N LEU A 203 -13.24 -0.56 -17.37
CA LEU A 203 -12.22 -0.91 -16.39
C LEU A 203 -11.13 0.15 -16.29
N ALA A 204 -10.65 0.68 -17.42
CA ALA A 204 -9.67 1.76 -17.44
C ALA A 204 -10.20 3.03 -16.77
N THR A 205 -11.47 3.38 -17.03
CA THR A 205 -12.15 4.51 -16.36
C THR A 205 -12.26 4.26 -14.86
N ALA A 206 -12.59 3.04 -14.43
CA ALA A 206 -12.65 2.67 -13.02
C ALA A 206 -11.27 2.74 -12.35
N SER A 207 -10.23 2.20 -12.99
CA SER A 207 -8.84 2.31 -12.52
C SER A 207 -8.40 3.76 -12.37
N PHE A 208 -8.69 4.62 -13.36
CA PHE A 208 -8.38 6.05 -13.28
C PHE A 208 -9.14 6.72 -12.12
N GLY A 209 -10.42 6.38 -11.95
CA GLY A 209 -11.24 6.85 -10.84
C GLY A 209 -10.67 6.45 -9.47
N LEU A 210 -10.20 5.21 -9.31
CA LEU A 210 -9.55 4.74 -8.08
C LEU A 210 -8.23 5.48 -7.80
N LEU A 211 -7.41 5.68 -8.83
CA LEU A 211 -6.16 6.41 -8.73
C LEU A 211 -6.41 7.87 -8.31
N LEU A 212 -7.36 8.55 -8.97
CA LEU A 212 -7.73 9.92 -8.68
C LEU A 212 -8.35 10.05 -7.28
N ALA A 213 -9.23 9.13 -6.89
CA ALA A 213 -9.84 9.13 -5.57
C ALA A 213 -8.78 8.99 -4.46
N GLY A 214 -7.81 8.09 -4.64
CA GLY A 214 -6.69 7.94 -3.70
C GLY A 214 -5.83 9.20 -3.61
N HIS A 215 -5.53 9.84 -4.75
CA HIS A 215 -4.79 11.11 -4.78
C HIS A 215 -5.53 12.24 -4.08
N VAL A 216 -6.82 12.43 -4.39
CA VAL A 216 -7.66 13.47 -3.75
C VAL A 216 -7.75 13.23 -2.25
N ALA A 217 -7.96 11.98 -1.82
CA ALA A 217 -7.96 11.62 -0.41
C ALA A 217 -6.62 11.96 0.26
N ALA A 218 -5.49 11.66 -0.39
CA ALA A 218 -4.17 12.02 0.12
C ALA A 218 -3.98 13.54 0.28
N VAL A 219 -4.46 14.34 -0.68
CA VAL A 219 -4.44 15.81 -0.61
C VAL A 219 -5.29 16.32 0.55
N VAL A 220 -6.51 15.81 0.71
CA VAL A 220 -7.43 16.21 1.79
C VAL A 220 -6.85 15.87 3.16
N VAL A 221 -6.29 14.66 3.33
CA VAL A 221 -5.69 14.23 4.59
C VAL A 221 -4.44 15.05 4.90
N GLY A 222 -3.59 15.30 3.91
CA GLY A 222 -2.44 16.18 4.06
C GLY A 222 -2.85 17.61 4.41
N HIS A 223 -3.98 18.08 3.87
CA HIS A 223 -4.56 19.38 4.20
C HIS A 223 -4.93 19.46 5.67
N ASP A 224 -5.81 18.57 6.12
CA ASP A 224 -6.33 18.54 7.49
C ASP A 224 -5.20 18.37 8.51
N ARG A 225 -4.22 17.50 8.22
CA ARG A 225 -3.06 17.30 9.09
C ARG A 225 -2.20 18.55 9.20
N ALA A 226 -1.90 19.24 8.10
CA ALA A 226 -1.04 20.41 8.21
C ALA A 226 -1.77 21.59 8.86
N VAL A 227 -3.09 21.75 8.65
CA VAL A 227 -3.87 22.76 9.40
C VAL A 227 -3.88 22.43 10.89
N ALA A 228 -4.08 21.17 11.27
CA ALA A 228 -4.05 20.74 12.67
C ALA A 228 -2.66 20.90 13.32
N GLY A 229 -1.57 20.67 12.58
CA GLY A 229 -0.20 20.72 13.10
C GLY A 229 0.46 22.11 13.06
N TYR A 230 0.15 22.93 12.06
CA TYR A 230 0.83 24.20 11.80
C TYR A 230 -0.09 25.44 11.83
N GLY A 231 -1.41 25.23 11.97
CA GLY A 231 -2.40 26.29 11.84
C GLY A 231 -2.63 26.73 10.39
N PRO A 232 -3.72 27.47 10.11
CA PRO A 232 -4.16 27.77 8.74
C PRO A 232 -3.19 28.66 7.97
N VAL A 233 -2.39 29.48 8.66
CA VAL A 233 -1.45 30.42 8.04
C VAL A 233 -0.17 29.73 7.55
N ALA A 234 0.40 28.81 8.34
CA ALA A 234 1.65 28.13 8.00
C ALA A 234 1.45 26.77 7.27
N ALA A 235 0.23 26.23 7.27
CA ALA A 235 -0.10 24.98 6.60
C ALA A 235 0.27 24.92 5.10
N PRO A 236 0.07 25.98 4.28
CA PRO A 236 0.43 25.93 2.85
C PRO A 236 1.91 25.68 2.61
N GLY A 237 2.79 26.31 3.39
CA GLY A 237 4.24 26.13 3.29
C GLY A 237 4.69 24.71 3.68
N ALA A 238 4.08 24.15 4.73
CA ALA A 238 4.35 22.76 5.13
C ALA A 238 3.87 21.72 4.09
N GLN A 239 2.91 22.07 3.24
CA GLN A 239 2.34 21.17 2.24
C GLN A 239 3.01 21.22 0.88
N LEU A 240 3.84 22.23 0.57
CA LEU A 240 4.37 22.42 -0.79
C LEU A 240 5.15 21.20 -1.28
N GLU A 241 6.14 20.74 -0.50
CA GLU A 241 6.94 19.56 -0.83
C GLU A 241 6.09 18.28 -0.86
N PHE A 242 5.11 18.17 0.04
CA PHE A 242 4.19 17.03 0.07
C PHE A 242 3.31 16.96 -1.19
N ARG A 243 2.75 18.09 -1.63
CA ARG A 243 1.95 18.16 -2.85
C ARG A 243 2.80 17.88 -4.08
N ALA A 244 4.03 18.41 -4.13
CA ALA A 244 4.97 18.09 -5.20
C ALA A 244 5.25 16.58 -5.27
N LEU A 245 5.51 15.94 -4.13
CA LEU A 245 5.67 14.49 -4.05
C LEU A 245 4.42 13.75 -4.54
N LEU A 246 3.23 14.14 -4.12
CA LEU A 246 1.97 13.52 -4.57
C LEU A 246 1.75 13.66 -6.07
N ILE A 247 2.12 14.81 -6.66
CA ILE A 247 2.03 15.02 -8.12
C ILE A 247 3.01 14.11 -8.83
N VAL A 248 4.26 14.02 -8.37
CA VAL A 248 5.26 13.10 -8.95
C VAL A 248 4.78 11.65 -8.88
N LEU A 249 4.23 11.22 -7.75
CA LEU A 249 3.65 9.87 -7.60
C LEU A 249 2.45 9.65 -8.50
N LEU A 250 1.57 10.65 -8.67
CA LEU A 250 0.43 10.56 -9.58
C LEU A 250 0.88 10.45 -11.03
N LEU A 251 1.83 11.28 -11.47
CA LEU A 251 2.38 11.24 -12.82
C LEU A 251 3.03 9.88 -13.09
N ALA A 252 3.85 9.39 -12.16
CA ALA A 252 4.43 8.06 -12.26
C ALA A 252 3.34 6.99 -12.39
N ALA A 253 2.34 6.98 -11.50
CA ALA A 253 1.26 6.02 -11.54
C ALA A 253 0.45 6.10 -12.86
N VAL A 254 0.13 7.30 -13.35
CA VAL A 254 -0.59 7.47 -14.62
C VAL A 254 0.25 6.96 -15.79
N THR A 255 1.52 7.33 -15.87
CA THR A 255 2.41 6.87 -16.95
C THR A 255 2.58 5.35 -16.93
N LEU A 256 2.67 4.76 -15.75
CA LEU A 256 2.89 3.33 -15.60
C LEU A 256 1.62 2.50 -15.86
N VAL A 257 0.46 2.99 -15.41
CA VAL A 257 -0.84 2.30 -15.60
C VAL A 257 -1.42 2.51 -17.00
N PHE A 258 -1.29 3.72 -17.57
CA PHE A 258 -1.98 4.11 -18.81
C PHE A 258 -1.05 4.44 -19.97
N GLY A 259 0.25 4.62 -19.75
CA GLY A 259 1.20 4.97 -20.83
C GLY A 259 1.45 3.86 -21.86
N ARG A 260 0.73 2.74 -21.74
CA ARG A 260 0.84 1.56 -22.60
C ARG A 260 -0.46 1.19 -23.34
N VAL A 261 -1.46 2.07 -23.33
CA VAL A 261 -2.70 1.94 -24.13
C VAL A 261 -2.53 2.58 -25.50
#